data_AF-A0A1G1TFM8-F1
#
_entry.id   AF-A0A1G1TFM8-F1
#
_cell.length_a   1.000
_cell.length_b   1.000
_cell.length_c   1.000
_cell.angle_alpha   90.00
_cell.angle_beta   90.00
_cell.angle_gamma   90.00
#
_symmetry.space_group_name_H-M   'P 1'
#
loop_
_entity.id
_entity.type
_entity.pdbx_description
1 polymer ?
#
loop_
_entity_poly.entity_id
_entity_poly.type
_entity_poly.pdbx_seq_one_letter_code
_entity_poly.pdbx_strand_id
1 'polypeptide(L)'
;MPQEHAAHDAAAEQRITSDVAKYGFHVVITPSDGYSPGFAYTIGLFKTYGYPELICFSLSQDLLQSMFWTAKELFDKQPQPDLAIGYPDFIGDFDVRFLRVAKVNYGDYFGYGHWFYKGWDFPALQIVWPDKQAIFPWEEGFTASWKFGQPLLDRNHDFRFREEHGLSVYTMRQVLDGQPILHVVHDADGNWQFLSCPDYDADDLRMVALIEIVAQDPTVNELFQLNYGWRASRTAVGEKWQEEEFEDEEDDAE
;
A
#
# COMPACT_ATOMS: atom_id res chain seq x y z
N MET A 1 -13.54 -11.89 -19.26
CA MET A 1 -13.14 -10.64 -18.57
C MET A 1 -14.19 -10.06 -17.62
N PRO A 2 -15.40 -9.54 -17.97
CA PRO A 2 -16.31 -8.96 -16.96
C PRO A 2 -17.09 -10.00 -16.13
N GLN A 3 -17.54 -11.09 -16.76
CA GLN A 3 -18.27 -12.18 -16.09
C GLN A 3 -17.39 -13.01 -15.16
N GLU A 4 -16.10 -13.16 -15.48
CA GLU A 4 -15.13 -13.88 -14.64
C GLU A 4 -14.76 -13.08 -13.39
N HIS A 5 -14.54 -11.75 -13.52
CA HIS A 5 -14.35 -10.88 -12.37
C HIS A 5 -15.59 -10.86 -11.46
N ALA A 6 -16.80 -10.74 -12.02
CA ALA A 6 -18.03 -10.76 -11.24
C ALA A 6 -18.28 -12.11 -10.52
N ALA A 7 -17.94 -13.24 -11.15
CA ALA A 7 -18.07 -14.56 -10.54
C ALA A 7 -17.00 -14.79 -9.45
N HIS A 8 -15.77 -14.32 -9.67
CA HIS A 8 -14.69 -14.35 -8.68
C HIS A 8 -15.05 -13.54 -7.44
N ASP A 9 -15.60 -12.33 -7.63
CA ASP A 9 -16.05 -11.47 -6.53
C ASP A 9 -17.20 -12.11 -5.74
N ALA A 10 -18.21 -12.65 -6.42
CA ALA A 10 -19.32 -13.33 -5.73
C ALA A 10 -18.84 -14.51 -4.87
N ALA A 11 -17.86 -15.28 -5.34
CA ALA A 11 -17.28 -16.37 -4.57
C ALA A 11 -16.42 -15.88 -3.38
N ALA A 12 -15.69 -14.78 -3.54
CA ALA A 12 -14.96 -14.13 -2.45
C ALA A 12 -15.93 -13.60 -1.38
N GLU A 13 -16.97 -12.87 -1.78
CA GLU A 13 -18.02 -12.33 -0.91
C GLU A 13 -18.74 -13.42 -0.11
N GLN A 14 -19.06 -14.55 -0.75
CA GLN A 14 -19.69 -15.70 -0.07
C GLN A 14 -18.74 -16.31 0.97
N ARG A 15 -17.46 -16.47 0.64
CA ARG A 15 -16.44 -16.99 1.57
C ARG A 15 -16.27 -16.07 2.77
N ILE A 16 -16.14 -14.76 2.55
CA ILE A 16 -16.03 -13.76 3.61
C ILE A 16 -17.24 -13.87 4.55
N THR A 17 -18.45 -13.86 4.00
CA THR A 17 -19.67 -13.94 4.82
C THR A 17 -19.76 -15.24 5.61
N SER A 18 -19.41 -16.38 5.00
CA SER A 18 -19.40 -17.68 5.64
C SER A 18 -18.38 -17.75 6.78
N ASP A 19 -17.16 -17.28 6.55
CA ASP A 19 -16.09 -17.33 7.54
C ASP A 19 -16.36 -16.38 8.71
N VAL A 20 -16.90 -15.18 8.45
CA VAL A 20 -17.32 -14.29 9.54
C VAL A 20 -18.44 -14.93 10.36
N ALA A 21 -19.43 -15.56 9.73
CA ALA A 21 -20.51 -16.23 10.46
C ALA A 21 -20.03 -17.44 11.28
N LYS A 22 -19.02 -18.17 10.79
CA LYS A 22 -18.52 -19.41 11.40
C LYS A 22 -17.43 -19.19 12.44
N TYR A 23 -16.50 -18.30 12.16
CA TYR A 23 -15.27 -18.08 12.95
C TYR A 23 -15.21 -16.69 13.59
N GLY A 24 -16.13 -15.79 13.23
CA GLY A 24 -16.22 -14.42 13.75
C GLY A 24 -15.47 -13.39 12.92
N PHE A 25 -14.48 -13.80 12.13
CA PHE A 25 -13.80 -12.94 11.15
C PHE A 25 -13.22 -13.77 10.00
N HIS A 26 -12.87 -13.09 8.92
CA HIS A 26 -12.19 -13.62 7.75
C HIS A 26 -10.87 -12.86 7.55
N VAL A 27 -9.88 -13.52 6.96
CA VAL A 27 -8.59 -12.92 6.60
C VAL A 27 -8.49 -12.84 5.09
N VAL A 28 -8.43 -11.62 4.55
CA VAL A 28 -8.13 -11.38 3.15
C VAL A 28 -6.63 -11.27 3.00
N ILE A 29 -6.06 -11.95 2.00
CA ILE A 29 -4.63 -11.93 1.69
C ILE A 29 -4.46 -11.36 0.29
N THR A 30 -3.64 -10.32 0.20
CA THR A 30 -3.19 -9.71 -1.05
C THR A 30 -1.71 -10.05 -1.22
N PRO A 31 -1.34 -10.88 -2.22
CA PRO A 31 0.06 -11.21 -2.46
C PRO A 31 0.84 -9.98 -2.91
N SER A 32 2.17 -10.04 -2.77
CA SER A 32 3.04 -9.06 -3.41
C SER A 32 2.98 -9.20 -4.93
N ASP A 33 3.05 -8.08 -5.65
CA ASP A 33 3.11 -8.02 -7.12
C ASP A 33 4.54 -7.81 -7.64
N GLY A 34 5.55 -7.88 -6.75
CA GLY A 34 6.96 -7.61 -7.03
C GLY A 34 7.42 -6.22 -6.63
N TYR A 35 6.55 -5.21 -6.70
CA TYR A 35 6.82 -3.83 -6.27
C TYR A 35 6.13 -3.53 -4.93
N SER A 36 4.83 -3.80 -4.85
CA SER A 36 4.00 -3.66 -3.67
C SER A 36 4.23 -4.79 -2.66
N PRO A 37 4.38 -4.46 -1.36
CA PRO A 37 4.46 -5.49 -0.34
C PRO A 37 3.13 -6.22 -0.25
N GLY A 38 3.21 -7.55 -0.13
CA GLY A 38 2.05 -8.36 0.20
C GLY A 38 1.51 -7.98 1.59
N PHE A 39 0.21 -8.08 1.77
CA PHE A 39 -0.45 -7.77 3.03
C PHE A 39 -1.66 -8.64 3.27
N ALA A 40 -2.13 -8.66 4.50
CA ALA A 40 -3.42 -9.23 4.83
C ALA A 40 -4.18 -8.31 5.77
N TYR A 41 -5.50 -8.39 5.73
CA TYR A 41 -6.37 -7.67 6.65
C TYR A 41 -7.57 -8.51 7.06
N THR A 42 -8.14 -8.18 8.20
CA THR A 42 -9.32 -8.86 8.72
C THR A 42 -10.62 -8.18 8.25
N ILE A 43 -11.67 -8.99 8.15
CA ILE A 43 -13.05 -8.53 7.99
C ILE A 43 -13.90 -9.29 9.00
N GLY A 44 -14.67 -8.57 9.82
CA GLY A 44 -15.66 -9.12 10.73
C GLY A 44 -15.28 -9.00 12.21
N LEU A 45 -14.03 -8.66 12.55
CA LEU A 45 -13.64 -8.43 13.95
C LEU A 45 -14.51 -7.34 14.59
N PHE A 46 -14.75 -6.27 13.83
CA PHE A 46 -15.58 -5.17 14.31
C PHE A 46 -17.05 -5.56 14.41
N LYS A 47 -17.61 -6.21 13.38
CA LYS A 47 -19.01 -6.66 13.38
C LYS A 47 -19.31 -7.64 14.51
N THR A 48 -18.42 -8.59 14.75
CA THR A 48 -18.68 -9.73 15.65
C THR A 48 -18.35 -9.39 17.09
N TYR A 49 -17.26 -8.65 17.32
CA TYR A 49 -16.72 -8.43 18.67
C TYR A 49 -16.61 -6.95 19.07
N GLY A 50 -16.78 -6.02 18.12
CA GLY A 50 -16.52 -4.60 18.35
C GLY A 50 -15.03 -4.22 18.35
N TYR A 51 -14.14 -5.15 17.97
CA TYR A 51 -12.70 -4.90 17.92
C TYR A 51 -12.31 -4.20 16.61
N PRO A 52 -11.20 -3.43 16.58
CA PRO A 52 -10.69 -2.89 15.32
C PRO A 52 -10.36 -4.00 14.33
N GLU A 53 -10.61 -3.75 13.04
CA GLU A 53 -10.03 -4.57 11.98
C GLU A 53 -8.51 -4.43 12.00
N LEU A 54 -7.80 -5.47 11.56
CA LEU A 54 -6.35 -5.54 11.60
C LEU A 54 -5.80 -5.57 10.18
N ILE A 55 -4.62 -4.98 9.99
CA ILE A 55 -3.82 -5.10 8.76
C ILE A 55 -2.35 -5.34 9.12
N CYS A 56 -1.66 -6.19 8.35
CA CYS A 56 -0.24 -6.50 8.53
C CYS A 56 0.41 -6.76 7.17
N PHE A 57 1.68 -6.36 7.02
CA PHE A 57 2.43 -6.37 5.76
C PHE A 57 3.64 -7.32 5.81
N SER A 58 4.06 -7.78 4.63
CA SER A 58 5.37 -8.40 4.35
C SER A 58 5.76 -9.59 5.23
N LEU A 59 4.79 -10.42 5.59
CA LEU A 59 5.01 -11.69 6.31
C LEU A 59 4.43 -12.86 5.50
N SER A 60 4.87 -14.08 5.82
CA SER A 60 4.28 -15.29 5.24
C SER A 60 2.82 -15.44 5.67
N GLN A 61 2.02 -16.12 4.84
CA GLN A 61 0.60 -16.35 5.11
C GLN A 61 0.35 -16.99 6.49
N ASP A 62 1.13 -18.01 6.85
CA ASP A 62 0.98 -18.69 8.15
C ASP A 62 1.24 -17.74 9.32
N LEU A 63 2.24 -16.86 9.17
CA LEU A 63 2.57 -15.90 10.21
C LEU A 63 1.53 -14.78 10.30
N LEU A 64 1.03 -14.27 9.18
CA LEU A 64 -0.08 -13.30 9.14
C LEU A 64 -1.32 -13.86 9.86
N GLN A 65 -1.69 -15.11 9.58
CA GLN A 65 -2.79 -15.76 10.28
C GLN A 65 -2.52 -15.87 11.79
N SER A 66 -1.32 -16.30 12.19
CA SER A 66 -0.94 -16.37 13.60
C SER A 66 -1.00 -15.01 14.29
N MET A 67 -0.57 -13.93 13.61
CA MET A 67 -0.61 -12.57 14.15
C MET A 67 -2.04 -12.14 14.45
N PHE A 68 -2.98 -12.37 13.53
CA PHE A 68 -4.38 -11.98 13.72
C PHE A 68 -5.09 -12.81 14.78
N TRP A 69 -4.80 -14.10 14.88
CA TRP A 69 -5.32 -14.93 15.98
C TRP A 69 -4.79 -14.48 17.34
N THR A 70 -3.48 -14.20 17.44
CA THR A 70 -2.87 -13.68 18.68
C THR A 70 -3.45 -12.31 19.05
N ALA A 71 -3.63 -11.42 18.07
CA ALA A 71 -4.28 -10.13 18.27
C ALA A 71 -5.71 -10.26 18.77
N LYS A 72 -6.47 -11.22 18.22
CA LYS A 72 -7.83 -11.51 18.66
C LYS A 72 -7.83 -11.99 20.12
N GLU A 73 -6.96 -12.92 20.50
CA GLU A 73 -6.87 -13.38 21.89
C GLU A 73 -6.47 -12.26 22.86
N LEU A 74 -5.61 -11.34 22.43
CA LEU A 74 -5.30 -10.11 23.17
C LEU A 74 -6.57 -9.26 23.33
N PHE A 75 -7.32 -9.02 22.25
CA PHE A 75 -8.52 -8.16 22.28
C PHE A 75 -9.67 -8.74 23.08
N ASP A 76 -9.76 -10.07 23.23
CA ASP A 76 -10.70 -10.72 24.15
C ASP A 76 -10.47 -10.33 25.62
N LYS A 77 -9.23 -10.00 25.97
CA LYS A 77 -8.84 -9.56 27.32
C LYS A 77 -8.79 -8.05 27.42
N GLN A 78 -8.39 -7.39 26.32
CA GLN A 78 -8.20 -5.94 26.22
C GLN A 78 -8.78 -5.42 24.89
N PRO A 79 -10.11 -5.17 24.80
CA PRO A 79 -10.76 -4.76 23.55
C PRO A 79 -10.23 -3.45 22.94
N GLN A 80 -9.57 -2.62 23.77
CA GLN A 80 -8.89 -1.40 23.36
C GLN A 80 -7.42 -1.50 23.80
N PRO A 81 -6.52 -1.98 22.93
CA PRO A 81 -5.10 -2.04 23.25
C PRO A 81 -4.53 -0.63 23.50
N ASP A 82 -3.54 -0.54 24.38
CA ASP A 82 -2.75 0.67 24.55
C ASP A 82 -1.76 0.76 23.39
N LEU A 83 -1.92 1.79 22.56
CA LEU A 83 -1.13 1.97 21.35
C LEU A 83 0.27 2.55 21.65
N ALA A 84 0.55 2.92 22.90
CA ALA A 84 1.85 3.47 23.31
C ALA A 84 2.86 2.39 23.71
N ILE A 85 2.43 1.13 23.87
CA ILE A 85 3.27 0.03 24.38
C ILE A 85 3.53 -1.04 23.32
N GLY A 86 4.53 -1.88 23.60
CA GLY A 86 4.79 -3.11 22.88
C GLY A 86 3.97 -4.29 23.37
N TYR A 87 3.69 -5.21 22.47
CA TYR A 87 3.04 -6.48 22.76
C TYR A 87 3.96 -7.65 22.39
N PRO A 88 4.53 -8.36 23.38
CA PRO A 88 5.36 -9.54 23.13
C PRO A 88 4.51 -10.73 22.66
N ASP A 89 5.17 -11.84 22.31
CA ASP A 89 4.57 -13.14 21.99
C ASP A 89 3.74 -13.19 20.69
N PHE A 90 3.84 -12.15 19.86
CA PHE A 90 3.19 -12.10 18.55
C PHE A 90 4.01 -12.76 17.46
N ILE A 91 5.34 -12.66 17.54
CA ILE A 91 6.29 -13.25 16.59
C ILE A 91 7.58 -13.62 17.30
N GLY A 92 7.64 -14.84 17.82
CA GLY A 92 8.78 -15.30 18.63
C GLY A 92 9.00 -14.37 19.82
N ASP A 93 10.25 -13.93 20.02
CA ASP A 93 10.65 -13.07 21.13
C ASP A 93 10.54 -11.56 20.83
N PHE A 94 9.93 -11.18 19.70
CA PHE A 94 9.83 -9.78 19.29
C PHE A 94 8.48 -9.17 19.65
N ASP A 95 8.54 -7.96 20.21
CA ASP A 95 7.37 -7.12 20.41
C ASP A 95 6.80 -6.64 19.07
N VAL A 96 5.48 -6.51 18.99
CA VAL A 96 4.82 -5.72 17.94
C VAL A 96 4.27 -4.41 18.47
N ARG A 97 3.94 -3.49 17.55
CA ARG A 97 3.21 -2.25 17.84
C ARG A 97 1.90 -2.23 17.06
N PHE A 98 0.88 -1.63 17.67
CA PHE A 98 -0.38 -1.31 16.99
C PHE A 98 -0.41 0.18 16.65
N LEU A 99 -0.59 0.50 15.37
CA LEU A 99 -0.78 1.87 14.90
C LEU A 99 -2.21 2.05 14.40
N ARG A 100 -2.80 3.25 14.56
CA ARG A 100 -4.11 3.55 13.97
C ARG A 100 -3.98 3.68 12.45
N VAL A 101 -4.85 3.03 11.70
CA VAL A 101 -4.93 3.28 10.26
C VAL A 101 -5.66 4.60 10.03
N ALA A 102 -5.02 5.55 9.36
CA ALA A 102 -5.64 6.80 8.94
C ALA A 102 -6.72 6.53 7.88
N LYS A 103 -7.87 7.23 7.98
CA LYS A 103 -9.03 7.00 7.09
C LYS A 103 -8.73 7.19 5.60
N VAL A 104 -7.74 8.04 5.28
CA VAL A 104 -7.28 8.25 3.90
C VAL A 104 -6.76 6.97 3.24
N ASN A 105 -6.20 6.03 4.02
CA ASN A 105 -5.65 4.77 3.52
C ASN A 105 -6.70 3.65 3.37
N TYR A 106 -7.96 3.86 3.77
CA TYR A 106 -8.94 2.78 3.77
C TYR A 106 -9.28 2.30 2.35
N GLY A 107 -9.34 3.23 1.40
CA GLY A 107 -9.64 2.95 0.00
C GLY A 107 -8.65 2.00 -0.66
N ASP A 108 -7.37 2.11 -0.31
CA ASP A 108 -6.29 1.37 -0.97
C ASP A 108 -6.09 -0.04 -0.39
N TYR A 109 -6.53 -0.29 0.85
CA TYR A 109 -6.22 -1.54 1.55
C TYR A 109 -7.45 -2.37 1.96
N PHE A 110 -8.59 -1.76 2.25
CA PHE A 110 -9.75 -2.46 2.82
C PHE A 110 -10.89 -2.64 1.81
N GLY A 111 -10.56 -3.05 0.58
CA GLY A 111 -11.52 -3.17 -0.53
C GLY A 111 -12.79 -3.97 -0.20
N TYR A 112 -12.65 -5.25 0.20
CA TYR A 112 -13.80 -6.05 0.61
C TYR A 112 -14.38 -5.62 1.97
N GLY A 113 -13.59 -4.93 2.81
CA GLY A 113 -14.07 -4.33 4.05
C GLY A 113 -15.15 -3.27 3.78
N HIS A 114 -14.94 -2.41 2.79
CA HIS A 114 -15.93 -1.42 2.34
C HIS A 114 -17.27 -2.06 1.97
N TRP A 115 -17.21 -3.08 1.13
CA TRP A 115 -18.38 -3.83 0.68
C TRP A 115 -19.11 -4.47 1.87
N PHE A 116 -18.37 -5.17 2.74
CA PHE A 116 -18.94 -5.90 3.87
C PHE A 116 -19.63 -4.99 4.89
N TYR A 117 -19.01 -3.83 5.19
CA TYR A 117 -19.52 -2.84 6.15
C TYR A 117 -20.44 -1.79 5.52
N LYS A 118 -20.63 -1.81 4.19
CA LYS A 118 -21.39 -0.81 3.42
C LYS A 118 -20.87 0.62 3.65
N GLY A 119 -19.56 0.77 3.77
CA GLY A 119 -18.91 2.03 4.10
C GLY A 119 -17.59 1.86 4.83
N TRP A 120 -17.07 2.98 5.35
CA TRP A 120 -15.78 3.04 6.04
C TRP A 120 -15.92 3.14 7.57
N ASP A 121 -17.10 2.85 8.10
CA ASP A 121 -17.42 3.01 9.52
C ASP A 121 -17.00 1.80 10.35
N PHE A 122 -15.68 1.57 10.40
CA PHE A 122 -15.03 0.61 11.30
C PHE A 122 -13.64 1.14 11.69
N PRO A 123 -13.20 0.97 12.95
CA PRO A 123 -11.82 1.25 13.34
C PRO A 123 -10.88 0.19 12.77
N ALA A 124 -9.65 0.58 12.44
CA ALA A 124 -8.62 -0.35 12.01
C ALA A 124 -7.27 -0.03 12.65
N LEU A 125 -6.51 -1.08 12.97
CA LEU A 125 -5.15 -1.00 13.49
C LEU A 125 -4.19 -1.77 12.57
N GLN A 126 -3.03 -1.19 12.31
CA GLN A 126 -1.91 -1.87 11.69
C GLN A 126 -1.07 -2.56 12.76
N ILE A 127 -0.75 -3.83 12.55
CA ILE A 127 0.30 -4.53 13.31
C ILE A 127 1.62 -4.25 12.61
N VAL A 128 2.57 -3.65 13.34
CA VAL A 128 3.93 -3.40 12.85
C VAL A 128 4.91 -4.25 13.64
N TRP A 129 5.78 -4.94 12.92
CA TRP A 129 6.82 -5.81 13.47
C TRP A 129 8.22 -5.19 13.26
N PRO A 130 9.17 -5.41 14.21
CA PRO A 130 10.52 -4.89 14.13
C PRO A 130 11.45 -5.82 13.34
N ASP A 131 12.64 -5.35 12.99
CA ASP A 131 13.65 -6.20 12.37
C ASP A 131 14.28 -7.21 13.36
N LYS A 132 15.26 -7.97 12.88
CA LYS A 132 15.95 -8.99 13.69
C LYS A 132 16.76 -8.40 14.85
N GLN A 133 16.95 -7.09 14.91
CA GLN A 133 17.60 -6.36 16.00
C GLN A 133 16.58 -5.75 16.96
N ALA A 134 15.28 -6.06 16.80
CA ALA A 134 14.16 -5.47 17.53
C ALA A 134 14.00 -3.95 17.32
N ILE A 135 14.46 -3.45 16.17
CA ILE A 135 14.32 -2.04 15.78
C ILE A 135 13.08 -1.91 14.89
N PHE A 136 12.22 -0.92 15.13
CA PHE A 136 11.02 -0.66 14.34
C PHE A 136 11.31 0.18 13.09
N PRO A 137 10.43 0.15 12.06
CA PRO A 137 10.67 0.85 10.79
C PRO A 137 10.93 2.36 10.88
N TRP A 138 10.48 3.02 11.95
CA TRP A 138 10.69 4.46 12.19
C TRP A 138 11.92 4.76 13.06
N GLU A 139 12.59 3.74 13.58
CA GLU A 139 13.74 3.90 14.46
C GLU A 139 15.05 3.92 13.67
N GLU A 140 16.03 4.68 14.17
CA GLU A 140 17.35 4.74 13.57
C GLU A 140 18.04 3.38 13.67
N GLY A 141 18.64 2.94 12.57
CA GLY A 141 19.33 1.64 12.49
C GLY A 141 18.46 0.48 12.02
N PHE A 142 17.19 0.72 11.66
CA PHE A 142 16.35 -0.30 11.04
C PHE A 142 16.99 -0.86 9.76
N THR A 143 16.80 -2.15 9.53
CA THR A 143 17.28 -2.86 8.34
C THR A 143 16.83 -2.17 7.05
N ALA A 144 17.76 -1.53 6.34
CA ALA A 144 17.46 -0.64 5.21
C ALA A 144 16.69 -1.32 4.07
N SER A 145 17.00 -2.58 3.75
CA SER A 145 16.31 -3.34 2.69
C SER A 145 14.84 -3.67 3.02
N TRP A 146 14.40 -3.46 4.27
CA TRP A 146 13.02 -3.71 4.71
C TRP A 146 12.21 -2.42 4.87
N LYS A 147 12.83 -1.25 4.68
CA LYS A 147 12.27 0.07 5.00
C LYS A 147 10.87 0.30 4.41
N PHE A 148 10.65 -0.15 3.17
CA PHE A 148 9.38 0.03 2.45
C PHE A 148 8.47 -1.21 2.47
N GLY A 149 8.88 -2.28 3.15
CA GLY A 149 8.08 -3.50 3.27
C GLY A 149 6.83 -3.32 4.14
N GLN A 150 6.80 -2.31 4.99
CA GLN A 150 5.66 -2.01 5.87
C GLN A 150 5.32 -0.51 5.81
N PRO A 151 4.47 -0.07 4.87
CA PRO A 151 4.04 1.33 4.85
C PRO A 151 3.34 1.68 6.17
N LEU A 152 3.69 2.81 6.79
CA LEU A 152 3.10 3.25 8.05
C LEU A 152 1.79 3.99 7.78
N LEU A 153 0.66 3.32 8.03
CA LEU A 153 -0.66 3.81 7.61
C LEU A 153 -1.27 4.88 8.53
N ASP A 154 -0.58 5.24 9.62
CA ASP A 154 -0.97 6.34 10.52
C ASP A 154 -0.44 7.70 10.06
N ARG A 155 0.55 7.70 9.15
CA ARG A 155 1.31 8.88 8.68
C ARG A 155 1.61 8.79 7.18
N ASN A 156 2.48 9.68 6.67
CA ASN A 156 2.98 9.69 5.29
C ASN A 156 1.90 9.73 4.19
N HIS A 157 0.81 10.45 4.43
CA HIS A 157 -0.25 10.59 3.43
C HIS A 157 0.10 11.59 2.31
N ASP A 158 1.01 12.53 2.59
CA ASP A 158 1.44 13.55 1.62
C ASP A 158 2.51 13.02 0.63
N PHE A 159 3.19 11.92 0.99
CA PHE A 159 4.17 11.23 0.15
C PHE A 159 3.98 9.72 0.31
N ARG A 160 3.29 9.10 -0.66
CA ARG A 160 2.82 7.71 -0.57
C ARG A 160 3.76 6.70 -1.22
N PHE A 161 4.71 7.19 -2.01
CA PHE A 161 5.71 6.41 -2.73
C PHE A 161 6.57 5.56 -1.77
N ARG A 162 7.05 4.42 -2.29
CA ARG A 162 7.84 3.42 -1.56
C ARG A 162 9.34 3.61 -1.80
N GLU A 163 9.72 4.86 -1.95
CA GLU A 163 11.07 5.28 -2.28
C GLU A 163 11.50 6.41 -1.34
N GLU A 164 12.80 6.67 -1.31
CA GLU A 164 13.30 7.83 -0.57
C GLU A 164 12.76 9.12 -1.19
N HIS A 165 12.46 10.12 -0.36
CA HIS A 165 12.03 11.44 -0.82
C HIS A 165 13.00 12.06 -1.85
N GLY A 166 14.30 11.78 -1.68
CA GLY A 166 15.38 12.24 -2.55
C GLY A 166 15.70 11.32 -3.74
N LEU A 167 14.84 10.34 -4.06
CA LEU A 167 15.03 9.52 -5.26
C LEU A 167 15.11 10.43 -6.49
N SER A 168 16.17 10.26 -7.29
CA SER A 168 16.30 10.94 -8.57
C SER A 168 15.32 10.34 -9.57
N VAL A 169 14.44 11.18 -10.11
CA VAL A 169 13.43 10.79 -11.11
C VAL A 169 13.53 11.70 -12.33
N TYR A 170 13.07 11.22 -13.48
CA TYR A 170 13.06 11.99 -14.71
C TYR A 170 11.77 12.80 -14.83
N THR A 171 11.89 14.02 -15.33
CA THR A 171 10.77 14.87 -15.72
C THR A 171 11.18 15.76 -16.87
N MET A 172 10.26 16.59 -17.38
CA MET A 172 10.53 17.49 -18.50
C MET A 172 10.69 18.93 -17.99
N ARG A 173 11.51 19.74 -18.66
CA ARG A 173 11.59 21.19 -18.40
C ARG A 173 10.21 21.85 -18.37
N GLN A 174 9.31 21.45 -19.26
CA GLN A 174 7.94 21.93 -19.37
C GLN A 174 7.14 21.68 -18.09
N VAL A 175 7.32 20.52 -17.46
CA VAL A 175 6.70 20.20 -16.17
C VAL A 175 7.24 21.18 -15.12
N LEU A 176 8.55 21.40 -15.06
CA LEU A 176 9.15 22.37 -14.13
C LEU A 176 8.68 23.82 -14.37
N ASP A 177 8.35 24.16 -15.61
CA ASP A 177 7.76 25.45 -16.00
C ASP A 177 6.24 25.55 -15.70
N GLY A 178 5.65 24.50 -15.13
CA GLY A 178 4.26 24.46 -14.65
C GLY A 178 3.26 23.75 -15.57
N GLN A 179 3.72 23.03 -16.60
CA GLN A 179 2.82 22.15 -17.36
C GLN A 179 2.39 20.96 -16.50
N PRO A 180 1.15 20.46 -16.70
CA PRO A 180 0.63 19.34 -15.93
C PRO A 180 1.38 18.04 -16.24
N ILE A 181 1.52 17.18 -15.24
CA ILE A 181 1.96 15.80 -15.42
C ILE A 181 0.76 15.00 -15.94
N LEU A 182 0.84 14.50 -17.16
CA LEU A 182 -0.23 13.75 -17.83
C LEU A 182 0.16 12.32 -18.14
N HIS A 183 1.46 12.01 -18.13
CA HIS A 183 2.00 10.69 -18.38
C HIS A 183 3.03 10.35 -17.31
N VAL A 184 2.96 9.15 -16.77
CA VAL A 184 3.92 8.63 -15.79
C VAL A 184 4.36 7.25 -16.24
N VAL A 185 5.66 6.99 -16.19
CA VAL A 185 6.25 5.69 -16.50
C VAL A 185 7.00 5.21 -15.27
N HIS A 186 6.78 3.96 -14.90
CA HIS A 186 7.60 3.22 -13.97
C HIS A 186 8.22 2.05 -14.74
N ASP A 187 9.45 2.22 -15.17
CA ASP A 187 10.10 1.27 -16.08
C ASP A 187 10.47 -0.05 -15.37
N ALA A 188 10.97 -1.03 -16.12
CA ALA A 188 11.34 -2.33 -15.58
C ALA A 188 12.56 -2.29 -14.63
N ASP A 189 13.38 -1.25 -14.73
CA ASP A 189 14.57 -1.02 -13.90
C ASP A 189 14.26 -0.25 -12.61
N GLY A 190 13.03 0.24 -12.46
CA GLY A 190 12.55 0.98 -11.30
C GLY A 190 12.79 2.48 -11.36
N ASN A 191 13.07 3.05 -12.54
CA ASN A 191 13.10 4.49 -12.71
C ASN A 191 11.69 5.04 -12.93
N TRP A 192 11.43 6.17 -12.28
CA TRP A 192 10.20 6.93 -12.47
C TRP A 192 10.41 8.07 -13.46
N GLN A 193 9.45 8.26 -14.35
CA GLN A 193 9.38 9.37 -15.29
C GLN A 193 8.04 10.08 -15.16
N PHE A 194 8.04 11.40 -15.02
CA PHE A 194 6.84 12.23 -14.87
C PHE A 194 6.80 13.30 -15.97
N LEU A 195 5.88 13.16 -16.92
CA LEU A 195 5.93 13.81 -18.23
C LEU A 195 4.63 14.56 -18.53
N SER A 196 4.70 15.67 -19.29
CA SER A 196 3.50 16.39 -19.74
C SER A 196 2.92 15.86 -21.05
N CYS A 197 3.73 15.18 -21.86
CA CYS A 197 3.33 14.48 -23.08
C CYS A 197 4.22 13.26 -23.31
N PRO A 198 3.77 12.25 -24.08
CA PRO A 198 4.57 11.05 -24.34
C PRO A 198 5.64 11.31 -25.41
N ASP A 199 5.36 12.21 -26.35
CA ASP A 199 6.31 12.62 -27.39
C ASP A 199 7.12 13.82 -26.87
N TYR A 200 8.38 13.59 -26.49
CA TYR A 200 9.27 14.62 -25.99
C TYR A 200 10.69 14.48 -26.57
N ASP A 201 11.43 15.59 -26.57
CA ASP A 201 12.85 15.58 -26.91
C ASP A 201 13.65 15.14 -25.68
N ALA A 202 14.59 14.20 -25.84
CA ALA A 202 15.47 13.76 -24.75
C ALA A 202 16.27 14.93 -24.14
N ASP A 203 16.57 15.98 -24.91
CA ASP A 203 17.25 17.18 -24.42
C ASP A 203 16.38 18.01 -23.44
N ASP A 204 15.07 17.78 -23.40
CA ASP A 204 14.16 18.42 -22.44
C ASP A 204 14.06 17.68 -21.10
N LEU A 205 14.62 16.46 -21.00
CA LEU A 205 14.61 15.69 -19.75
C LEU A 205 15.50 16.34 -18.69
N ARG A 206 14.99 16.36 -17.47
CA ARG A 206 15.64 16.86 -16.26
C ARG A 206 15.50 15.82 -15.18
N MET A 207 16.52 15.71 -14.32
CA MET A 207 16.43 14.90 -13.11
C MET A 207 16.11 15.81 -11.94
N VAL A 208 15.13 15.40 -11.14
CA VAL A 208 14.72 16.09 -9.90
C VAL A 208 14.50 15.07 -8.80
N ALA A 209 14.36 15.53 -7.56
CA ALA A 209 13.96 14.66 -6.46
C ALA A 209 12.46 14.35 -6.55
N LEU A 210 12.07 13.10 -6.29
CA LEU A 210 10.66 12.65 -6.32
C LEU A 210 9.76 13.52 -5.43
N ILE A 211 10.26 13.98 -4.27
CA ILE A 211 9.50 14.89 -3.40
C ILE A 211 9.13 16.22 -4.07
N GLU A 212 9.94 16.72 -5.01
CA GLU A 212 9.65 17.96 -5.74
C GLU A 212 8.49 17.75 -6.72
N ILE A 213 8.43 16.59 -7.37
CA ILE A 213 7.31 16.19 -8.22
C ILE A 213 6.02 16.11 -7.40
N VAL A 214 6.06 15.41 -6.27
CA VAL A 214 4.89 15.27 -5.38
C VAL A 214 4.46 16.63 -4.82
N ALA A 215 5.40 17.51 -4.49
CA ALA A 215 5.09 18.86 -4.03
C ALA A 215 4.43 19.73 -5.11
N GLN A 216 4.86 19.57 -6.37
CA GLN A 216 4.29 20.29 -7.50
C GLN A 216 2.89 19.76 -7.86
N ASP A 217 2.73 18.43 -7.86
CA ASP A 217 1.47 17.78 -8.17
C ASP A 217 1.18 16.62 -7.20
N PRO A 218 0.50 16.90 -6.08
CA PRO A 218 0.19 15.88 -5.07
C PRO A 218 -0.68 14.73 -5.59
N THR A 219 -1.38 14.90 -6.72
CA THR A 219 -2.27 13.85 -7.27
C THR A 219 -1.52 12.68 -7.88
N VAL A 220 -0.21 12.83 -8.13
CA VAL A 220 0.66 11.69 -8.53
C VAL A 220 0.80 10.65 -7.43
N ASN A 221 0.49 10.98 -6.18
CA ASN A 221 0.41 10.01 -5.08
C ASN A 221 -0.63 8.91 -5.33
N GLU A 222 -1.57 9.08 -6.25
CA GLU A 222 -2.48 8.01 -6.66
C GLU A 222 -1.75 6.84 -7.34
N LEU A 223 -0.57 7.10 -7.92
CA LEU A 223 0.23 6.12 -8.66
C LEU A 223 1.28 5.41 -7.81
N PHE A 224 1.27 5.56 -6.48
CA PHE A 224 2.24 4.92 -5.58
C PHE A 224 2.25 3.38 -5.60
N GLN A 225 1.30 2.75 -6.30
CA GLN A 225 1.23 1.31 -6.52
C GLN A 225 1.48 0.91 -7.98
N LEU A 226 1.76 1.86 -8.89
CA LEU A 226 2.07 1.56 -10.28
C LEU A 226 3.30 0.64 -10.33
N ASN A 227 3.12 -0.56 -10.88
CA ASN A 227 4.14 -1.60 -10.84
C ASN A 227 5.29 -1.31 -11.83
N TYR A 228 6.39 -2.06 -11.73
CA TYR A 228 7.47 -2.01 -12.72
C TYR A 228 6.99 -2.44 -14.10
N GLY A 229 7.45 -1.74 -15.14
CA GLY A 229 7.02 -1.97 -16.52
C GLY A 229 5.57 -1.53 -16.77
N TRP A 230 5.09 -0.51 -16.06
CA TRP A 230 3.76 0.06 -16.26
C TRP A 230 3.84 1.55 -16.51
N ARG A 231 2.85 2.07 -17.23
CA ARG A 231 2.64 3.50 -17.39
C ARG A 231 1.22 3.88 -17.04
N ALA A 232 1.04 5.13 -16.66
CA ALA A 232 -0.25 5.73 -16.39
C ALA A 232 -0.40 7.02 -17.20
N SER A 233 -1.59 7.24 -17.75
CA SER A 233 -1.93 8.47 -18.46
C SER A 233 -3.27 9.06 -18.00
N ARG A 234 -3.42 10.38 -18.11
CA ARG A 234 -4.66 11.10 -17.82
C ARG A 234 -4.82 12.33 -18.70
N THR A 235 -6.04 12.84 -18.79
CA THR A 235 -6.38 13.99 -19.65
C THR A 235 -6.13 15.35 -19.00
N ALA A 236 -6.20 15.42 -17.67
CA ALA A 236 -5.93 16.63 -16.88
C ALA A 236 -5.57 16.24 -15.42
N VAL A 237 -5.00 17.19 -14.67
CA VAL A 237 -4.69 17.00 -13.24
C VAL A 237 -5.98 16.73 -12.46
N GLY A 238 -5.98 15.64 -11.68
CA GLY A 238 -7.13 15.19 -10.89
C GLY A 238 -8.15 14.32 -11.65
N GLU A 239 -7.97 14.12 -12.96
CA GLU A 239 -8.73 13.11 -13.70
C GLU A 239 -8.16 11.71 -13.45
N LYS A 240 -9.03 10.70 -13.60
CA LYS A 240 -8.66 9.30 -13.34
C LYS A 240 -7.53 8.84 -14.26
N TRP A 241 -6.52 8.22 -13.66
CA TRP A 241 -5.43 7.55 -14.37
C TRP A 241 -5.92 6.31 -15.15
N GLN A 242 -5.37 6.16 -16.35
CA GLN A 242 -5.48 4.97 -17.19
C GLN A 242 -4.12 4.28 -17.19
N GLU A 243 -4.06 3.11 -16.56
CA GLU A 243 -2.86 2.32 -16.36
C GLU A 243 -2.79 1.20 -17.40
N GLU A 244 -1.61 0.97 -17.96
CA GLU A 244 -1.34 -0.11 -18.90
C GLU A 244 0.10 -0.60 -18.78
N GLU A 245 0.32 -1.87 -19.15
CA GLU A 245 1.65 -2.45 -19.26
C GLU A 245 2.45 -1.71 -20.33
N PHE A 246 3.73 -1.50 -20.05
CA PHE A 246 4.67 -0.79 -20.88
C PHE A 246 5.96 -1.61 -20.99
N GLU A 247 6.24 -2.09 -22.20
CA GLU A 247 7.54 -2.65 -22.56
C GLU A 247 8.38 -1.50 -23.12
N ASP A 248 9.52 -1.23 -22.49
CA ASP A 248 10.54 -0.41 -23.11
C ASP A 248 10.93 -1.10 -24.42
N GLU A 249 10.73 -0.45 -25.56
CA GLU A 249 11.45 -0.85 -26.76
C GLU A 249 12.93 -0.61 -26.41
N GLU A 250 13.66 -1.68 -26.09
CA GLU A 250 15.12 -1.62 -26.00
C GLU A 250 15.58 -0.88 -27.25
N ASP A 251 16.22 0.29 -27.06
CA ASP A 251 17.01 0.91 -28.11
C ASP A 251 18.09 -0.12 -28.47
N ASP A 252 17.79 -0.97 -29.45
CA ASP A 252 18.74 -1.74 -30.26
C ASP A 252 19.62 -0.73 -31.02
N ALA A 253 20.42 0.02 -30.27
CA ALA A 253 21.47 0.86 -30.81
C ALA A 253 22.74 0.00 -30.94
N GLU A 254 22.93 -0.50 -32.17
CA GLU A 254 24.12 -1.18 -32.70
C GLU A 254 25.49 -0.62 -32.24
#